data_AF-A0A4Y2D1F9-F1
#
_entry.id   AF-A0A4Y2D1F9-F1
#
_cell.length_a   1.000
_cell.length_b   1.000
_cell.length_c   1.000
_cell.angle_alpha   90.00
_cell.angle_beta   90.00
_cell.angle_gamma   90.00
#
_symmetry.space_group_name_H-M   'P 1'
#
loop_
_entity.id
_entity.type
_entity.pdbx_description
1 polymer ?
#
loop_
_entity_poly.entity_id
_entity_poly.type
_entity_poly.pdbx_seq_one_letter_code
_entity_poly.pdbx_strand_id
1 'polypeptide(L)'
;MPATLLPTIGKIFEKILFQRIDIHIKAINLLHPNQFGFREGDTIEQLVEKIQESKRNKNHTLVVSLDIQGTFDHLQNSSIHNNLDSLDFPSNTTENLKDILRYGEVAMETSQGPFFWPHQQSCAQGSRTGTLLWSLVSNEILS
;
A
#
# COMPACT_ATOMS: atom_id res chain seq x y z
N MET A 1 4.59 -2.43 16.95
CA MET A 1 5.76 -2.92 16.19
C MET A 1 6.77 -1.77 16.07
N PRO A 2 8.07 -2.02 15.94
CA PRO A 2 9.07 -0.95 15.84
C PRO A 2 8.92 -0.21 14.50
N ALA A 3 9.02 1.12 14.51
CA ALA A 3 9.09 1.90 13.28
C ALA A 3 10.46 1.71 12.64
N THR A 4 10.51 1.05 11.47
CA THR A 4 11.76 0.86 10.72
C THR A 4 12.12 2.17 10.01
N LEU A 5 13.26 2.76 10.36
CA LEU A 5 13.70 4.03 9.80
C LEU A 5 14.63 3.79 8.60
N LEU A 6 14.13 3.99 7.38
CA LEU A 6 15.01 4.02 6.21
C LEU A 6 16.04 5.16 6.34
N PRO A 7 17.30 4.96 5.91
CA PRO A 7 18.25 6.06 5.74
C PRO A 7 17.64 7.19 4.90
N THR A 8 18.08 8.44 5.10
CA THR A 8 17.52 9.62 4.41
C THR A 8 17.48 9.44 2.89
N ILE A 9 18.53 8.85 2.30
CA ILE A 9 18.56 8.55 0.86
C ILE A 9 17.50 7.52 0.45
N GLY A 10 17.27 6.50 1.27
CA GLY A 10 16.22 5.51 1.07
C GLY A 10 14.83 6.14 1.10
N LYS A 11 14.58 7.07 2.03
CA LYS A 11 13.31 7.82 2.10
C LYS A 11 13.09 8.72 0.88
N ILE A 12 14.15 9.33 0.35
CA ILE A 12 14.08 10.15 -0.86
C ILE A 12 13.76 9.26 -2.06
N PHE A 13 14.46 8.14 -2.21
CA PHE A 13 14.21 7.18 -3.28
C PHE A 13 12.79 6.62 -3.23
N GLU A 14 12.34 6.20 -2.05
CA GLU A 14 10.97 5.74 -1.80
C GLU A 14 9.94 6.80 -2.22
N LYS A 15 10.17 8.07 -1.87
CA LYS A 15 9.27 9.17 -2.24
C LYS A 15 9.22 9.38 -3.76
N ILE A 16 10.36 9.36 -4.44
CA ILE A 16 10.42 9.53 -5.91
C ILE A 16 9.69 8.37 -6.60
N LEU A 17 9.93 7.15 -6.16
CA LEU A 17 9.29 5.97 -6.73
C LEU A 17 7.77 6.00 -6.50
N PHE A 18 7.34 6.28 -5.28
CA PHE A 18 5.92 6.45 -4.94
C PHE A 18 5.25 7.48 -5.86
N GLN A 19 5.88 8.64 -6.07
CA GLN A 19 5.32 9.68 -6.95
C GLN A 19 5.15 9.19 -8.39
N ARG A 20 6.12 8.45 -8.94
CA ARG A 20 6.02 7.91 -10.31
C ARG A 20 4.86 6.93 -10.45
N ILE A 21 4.69 6.06 -9.47
CA ILE A 21 3.63 5.05 -9.49
C ILE A 21 2.26 5.71 -9.30
N ASP A 22 2.13 6.64 -8.34
CA ASP A 22 0.88 7.39 -8.10
C ASP A 22 0.41 8.13 -9.37
N ILE A 23 1.34 8.77 -10.09
CA ILE A 23 1.04 9.42 -11.38
C ILE A 23 0.51 8.39 -12.40
N HIS A 24 1.13 7.23 -12.51
CA HIS A 24 0.71 6.20 -13.46
C HIS A 24 -0.66 5.60 -13.09
N ILE A 25 -0.88 5.25 -11.82
CA ILE A 25 -2.16 4.76 -11.28
C ILE A 25 -3.30 5.73 -11.59
N LYS A 26 -3.06 7.04 -11.37
CA LYS A 26 -4.00 8.10 -11.68
C LYS A 26 -4.26 8.22 -13.19
N ALA A 27 -3.22 8.10 -14.02
CA ALA A 27 -3.33 8.22 -15.48
C ALA A 27 -4.19 7.11 -16.10
N ILE A 28 -4.10 5.87 -15.59
CA ILE A 28 -4.90 4.74 -16.09
C ILE A 28 -6.22 4.55 -15.31
N ASN A 29 -6.51 5.42 -14.34
CA ASN A 29 -7.65 5.33 -13.43
C ASN A 29 -7.81 3.93 -12.80
N LEU A 30 -6.69 3.38 -12.30
CA LEU A 30 -6.63 1.99 -11.84
C LEU A 30 -7.51 1.72 -10.62
N LEU A 31 -7.59 2.69 -9.70
CA LEU A 31 -8.24 2.50 -8.40
C LEU A 31 -9.77 2.51 -8.53
N HIS A 32 -10.39 1.54 -7.88
CA HIS A 32 -11.83 1.35 -7.90
C HIS A 32 -12.57 2.60 -7.36
N PRO A 33 -13.68 3.05 -7.96
CA PRO A 33 -14.39 4.28 -7.55
C PRO A 33 -14.92 4.28 -6.10
N ASN A 34 -15.06 3.10 -5.48
CA ASN A 34 -15.48 2.98 -4.08
C ASN A 34 -14.30 2.84 -3.10
N GLN A 35 -13.07 3.07 -3.55
CA GLN A 35 -11.88 3.06 -2.71
C GLN A 35 -11.56 4.48 -2.22
N PHE A 36 -11.91 4.75 -0.95
CA PHE A 36 -11.75 6.07 -0.33
C PHE A 36 -10.45 6.22 0.47
N GLY A 37 -9.75 5.11 0.75
CA GLY A 37 -8.51 5.11 1.52
C GLY A 37 -7.29 5.44 0.65
N PHE A 38 -6.37 6.24 1.20
CA PHE A 38 -5.06 6.56 0.59
C PHE A 38 -5.16 7.15 -0.83
N ARG A 39 -6.26 7.85 -1.13
CA ARG A 39 -6.48 8.56 -2.39
C ARG A 39 -6.62 10.04 -2.14
N GLU A 40 -5.96 10.84 -2.97
CA GLU A 40 -6.02 12.29 -2.88
C GLU A 40 -7.41 12.79 -3.31
N GLY A 41 -8.06 13.57 -2.44
CA GLY A 41 -9.38 14.16 -2.71
C GLY A 41 -10.58 13.26 -2.38
N ASP A 42 -10.36 11.96 -2.15
CA ASP A 42 -11.40 11.05 -1.67
C ASP A 42 -11.33 10.94 -0.15
N THR A 43 -12.48 11.14 0.49
CA THR A 43 -12.54 11.30 1.93
C THR A 43 -13.63 10.42 2.54
N ILE A 44 -13.52 10.18 3.85
CA ILE A 44 -14.52 9.40 4.60
C ILE A 44 -15.89 10.09 4.52
N GLU A 45 -15.93 11.40 4.36
CA GLU A 45 -17.14 12.20 4.19
C GLU A 45 -17.95 11.76 2.96
N GLN A 46 -17.30 11.42 1.83
CA GLN A 46 -18.01 10.93 0.63
C GLN A 46 -18.70 9.58 0.89
N LEU A 47 -18.06 8.68 1.65
CA LEU A 47 -18.67 7.41 2.06
C LEU A 47 -19.88 7.64 2.97
N VAL A 48 -19.75 8.55 3.94
CA VAL A 48 -20.84 8.93 4.84
C VAL A 48 -22.01 9.54 4.06
N GLU A 49 -21.73 10.40 3.09
CA GLU A 49 -22.75 11.00 2.23
C GLU A 49 -23.52 9.94 1.44
N LYS A 50 -22.82 8.97 0.85
CA LYS A 50 -23.43 7.84 0.13
C LYS A 50 -24.36 7.00 1.01
N ILE A 51 -23.97 6.76 2.27
CA ILE A 51 -24.82 6.07 3.25
C ILE A 51 -26.04 6.92 3.60
N GLN A 52 -25.86 8.22 3.82
CA GLN A 52 -26.97 9.13 4.14
C GLN A 52 -27.96 9.26 2.98
N GLU A 53 -27.48 9.31 1.74
CA GLU A 53 -28.31 9.35 0.55
C GLU A 53 -29.17 8.09 0.42
N SER A 54 -28.57 6.91 0.59
CA SER A 54 -29.29 5.64 0.60
C SER A 54 -30.41 5.61 1.65
N LYS A 55 -30.13 6.16 2.86
CA LYS A 55 -31.15 6.33 3.91
C LYS A 55 -32.27 7.30 3.51
N ARG A 56 -31.93 8.46 2.91
CA ARG A 56 -32.93 9.45 2.44
C ARG A 56 -33.86 8.85 1.39
N ASN A 57 -33.32 8.02 0.50
CA ASN A 57 -34.06 7.35 -0.56
C ASN A 57 -34.87 6.14 -0.04
N LYS A 58 -34.86 5.86 1.27
CA LYS A 58 -35.52 4.72 1.92
C LYS A 58 -35.05 3.37 1.38
N ASN A 59 -33.83 3.30 0.86
CA ASN A 59 -33.23 2.05 0.41
C ASN A 59 -32.84 1.20 1.62
N HIS A 60 -33.06 -0.11 1.54
CA HIS A 60 -32.50 -1.03 2.51
C HIS A 60 -30.96 -0.96 2.46
N THR A 61 -30.36 -0.51 3.54
CA THR A 61 -28.92 -0.25 3.62
C THR A 61 -28.31 -1.13 4.71
N LEU A 62 -27.38 -2.00 4.32
CA LEU A 62 -26.57 -2.80 5.23
C LEU A 62 -25.13 -2.32 5.17
N VAL A 63 -24.50 -2.14 6.32
CA VAL A 63 -23.07 -1.83 6.43
C VAL A 63 -22.37 -3.06 6.99
N VAL A 64 -21.41 -3.60 6.23
CA VAL A 64 -20.53 -4.67 6.67
C VAL A 64 -19.15 -4.05 6.90
N SER A 65 -18.61 -4.23 8.10
CA SER A 65 -17.27 -3.77 8.46
C SER A 65 -16.35 -4.98 8.62
N LEU A 66 -15.20 -4.94 7.95
CA LEU A 66 -14.18 -5.97 7.97
C LEU A 66 -12.88 -5.32 8.42
N ASP A 67 -12.23 -5.90 9.43
CA ASP A 67 -10.90 -5.52 9.87
C ASP A 67 -9.93 -6.67 9.58
N ILE A 68 -8.85 -6.37 8.85
CA ILE A 68 -7.89 -7.38 8.44
C ILE A 68 -6.68 -7.27 9.36
N GLN A 69 -6.46 -8.31 10.16
CA GLN A 69 -5.37 -8.32 11.13
C GLN A 69 -4.01 -8.43 10.43
N GLY A 70 -3.09 -7.52 10.75
CA GLY A 70 -1.70 -7.59 10.30
C GLY A 70 -1.54 -7.57 8.79
N THR A 71 -2.31 -6.74 8.08
CA THR A 71 -2.27 -6.64 6.61
C THR A 71 -0.86 -6.51 6.04
N PHE A 72 -0.05 -5.62 6.59
CA PHE A 72 1.34 -5.41 6.14
C PHE A 72 2.28 -6.59 6.45
N ASP A 73 1.92 -7.42 7.43
CA ASP A 73 2.72 -8.56 7.89
C ASP A 73 2.38 -9.84 7.14
N HIS A 74 1.14 -9.96 6.65
CA HIS A 74 0.61 -11.14 5.98
C HIS A 74 0.54 -11.01 4.45
N LEU A 75 0.92 -9.86 3.89
CA LEU A 75 0.98 -9.66 2.45
C LEU A 75 2.08 -10.53 1.82
N GLN A 76 1.67 -11.62 1.17
CA GLN A 76 2.59 -12.52 0.48
C GLN A 76 3.29 -11.81 -0.68
N ASN A 77 4.63 -11.76 -0.64
CA ASN A 77 5.44 -11.14 -1.69
C ASN A 77 5.12 -11.71 -3.09
N SER A 78 4.87 -13.01 -3.23
CA SER A 78 4.51 -13.61 -4.53
C SER A 78 3.23 -13.02 -5.14
N SER A 79 2.20 -12.76 -4.33
CA SER A 79 0.93 -12.19 -4.80
C SER A 79 1.11 -10.74 -5.24
N ILE A 80 1.88 -9.96 -4.49
CA ILE A 80 2.22 -8.58 -4.86
C ILE A 80 3.04 -8.55 -6.17
N HIS A 81 4.05 -9.42 -6.30
CA HIS A 81 4.88 -9.49 -7.50
C HIS A 81 4.05 -9.80 -8.76
N ASN A 82 3.14 -10.77 -8.67
CA ASN A 82 2.26 -11.14 -9.78
C ASN A 82 1.27 -10.01 -10.11
N ASN A 83 0.74 -9.33 -9.11
CA ASN A 83 -0.16 -8.20 -9.31
C ASN A 83 0.59 -7.05 -10.00
N LEU A 84 1.80 -6.71 -9.56
CA LEU A 84 2.63 -5.69 -10.20
C LEU A 84 2.94 -5.98 -11.68
N ASP A 85 3.12 -7.26 -12.05
CA ASP A 85 3.34 -7.67 -13.44
C ASP A 85 2.08 -7.49 -14.32
N SER A 86 0.89 -7.49 -13.71
CA SER A 86 -0.39 -7.28 -14.40
C SER A 86 -0.75 -5.81 -14.62
N LEU A 87 -0.09 -4.87 -13.91
CA LEU A 87 -0.44 -3.45 -13.88
C LEU A 87 0.18 -2.60 -15.01
N ASP A 88 0.86 -3.25 -15.97
CA ASP A 88 1.48 -2.64 -17.16
C ASP A 88 2.37 -1.41 -16.86
N PHE A 89 2.99 -1.39 -15.67
CA PHE A 89 3.97 -0.39 -15.32
C PHE A 89 5.22 -0.52 -16.20
N PRO A 90 5.96 0.58 -16.43
CA PRO A 90 7.28 0.50 -17.04
C PRO A 90 8.17 -0.51 -16.30
N SER A 91 8.87 -1.37 -17.03
CA SER A 91 9.65 -2.48 -16.45
C SER A 91 10.63 -2.04 -15.38
N ASN A 92 11.28 -0.89 -15.54
CA ASN A 92 12.17 -0.31 -14.55
C ASN A 92 11.46 0.05 -13.23
N THR A 93 10.18 0.44 -13.27
CA THR A 93 9.38 0.78 -12.09
C THR A 93 8.94 -0.49 -11.36
N THR A 94 8.52 -1.51 -12.12
CA THR A 94 8.19 -2.83 -11.59
C THR A 94 9.39 -3.48 -10.89
N GLU A 95 10.56 -3.49 -11.52
CA GLU A 95 11.77 -4.05 -10.92
C GLU A 95 12.22 -3.27 -9.67
N ASN A 96 12.18 -1.94 -9.69
CA ASN A 96 12.49 -1.13 -8.50
C ASN A 96 11.53 -1.40 -7.32
N LEU A 97 10.24 -1.63 -7.59
CA LEU A 97 9.25 -2.02 -6.58
C LEU A 97 9.55 -3.40 -6.00
N LYS A 98 9.81 -4.36 -6.88
CA LYS A 98 10.19 -5.73 -6.51
C LYS A 98 11.47 -5.74 -5.66
N ASP A 99 12.43 -4.89 -5.98
CA ASP A 99 13.65 -4.74 -5.20
C ASP A 99 13.37 -4.13 -3.82
N ILE A 100 12.55 -3.09 -3.71
CA ILE A 100 12.17 -2.51 -2.39
C ILE A 100 11.47 -3.54 -1.51
N LEU A 101 10.61 -4.38 -2.08
CA LEU A 101 9.95 -5.49 -1.36
C LEU A 101 10.94 -6.57 -0.90
N ARG A 102 12.08 -6.72 -1.59
CA ARG A 102 13.17 -7.63 -1.22
C ARG A 102 14.11 -7.04 -0.17
N TYR A 103 14.30 -5.72 -0.10
CA TYR A 103 15.24 -5.01 0.79
C TYR A 103 14.84 -5.00 2.28
N GLY A 104 14.03 -5.95 2.73
CA GLY A 104 13.71 -6.16 4.14
C GLY A 104 14.85 -6.83 4.90
N GLU A 105 16.03 -6.22 5.02
CA GLU A 105 16.98 -6.60 6.07
C GLU A 105 17.06 -5.48 7.10
N VAL A 106 16.69 -5.79 8.34
CA VAL A 106 16.81 -4.85 9.45
C VAL A 106 18.18 -5.06 10.06
N ALA A 107 19.06 -4.06 9.91
CA ALA A 107 20.30 -4.01 10.67
C ALA A 107 20.00 -3.46 12.07
N MET A 108 20.21 -4.30 13.10
CA MET A 108 20.16 -3.89 14.50
C MET A 108 21.59 -3.71 15.02
N GLU A 109 21.86 -2.55 15.62
CA GLU A 109 23.14 -2.31 16.27
C GLU A 109 23.12 -2.96 17.66
N THR A 110 23.97 -3.95 17.88
CA THR A 110 24.13 -4.61 19.19
C THR A 110 25.47 -4.25 19.79
N SER A 111 25.65 -4.47 21.10
CA SER A 111 26.95 -4.32 21.77
C SER A 111 28.06 -5.24 21.22
N GLN A 112 27.71 -6.20 20.35
CA GLN A 112 28.61 -7.14 19.68
C GLN A 112 28.84 -6.78 18.19
N GLY A 113 28.25 -5.67 17.71
CA GLY A 113 28.31 -5.25 16.30
C GLY A 113 26.96 -5.28 15.58
N PRO A 114 26.93 -4.93 14.28
CA PRO A 114 25.71 -4.93 13.47
C PRO A 114 25.20 -6.36 13.24
N PHE A 115 23.95 -6.61 13.64
CA PHE A 115 23.25 -7.86 13.41
C PHE A 115 22.20 -7.66 12.33
N PHE A 116 22.30 -8.43 11.24
CA PHE A 116 21.37 -8.38 10.12
C PHE A 116 20.28 -9.43 10.31
N TRP A 117 19.04 -8.99 10.53
CA TRP A 117 17.88 -9.87 10.61
C TRP A 117 17.16 -9.89 9.26
N PRO A 118 17.06 -11.04 8.57
CA PRO A 118 16.24 -11.15 7.37
C PRO A 118 14.78 -10.94 7.77
N HIS A 119 14.23 -9.80 7.36
CA HIS A 119 12.90 -9.36 7.70
C HIS A 119 11.96 -9.72 6.55
N GLN A 120 11.16 -10.78 6.74
CA GLN A 120 10.13 -11.22 5.79
C GLN A 120 8.92 -10.28 5.68
N GLN A 121 8.95 -9.11 6.31
CA GLN A 121 7.83 -8.17 6.30
C GLN A 121 8.01 -7.16 5.17
N SER A 122 7.01 -7.16 4.29
CA SER A 122 6.98 -6.48 2.99
C SER A 122 7.02 -4.96 3.11
N CYS A 123 6.65 -4.39 4.28
CA CYS A 123 6.62 -2.95 4.53
C CYS A 123 6.77 -2.58 6.01
N ALA A 124 7.55 -1.53 6.28
CA ALA A 124 7.58 -0.87 7.59
C ALA A 124 6.29 -0.09 7.84
N GLN A 125 5.71 -0.18 9.05
CA GLN A 125 4.55 0.64 9.42
C GLN A 125 4.89 2.13 9.32
N GLY A 126 4.19 2.86 8.45
CA GLY A 126 4.43 4.29 8.16
C GLY A 126 5.25 4.58 6.89
N SER A 127 5.66 3.54 6.15
CA SER A 127 6.20 3.67 4.80
C SER A 127 5.14 4.17 3.81
N ARG A 128 5.53 5.06 2.89
CA ARG A 128 4.65 5.51 1.78
C ARG A 128 4.39 4.36 0.80
N THR A 129 5.37 3.50 0.59
CA THR A 129 5.22 2.29 -0.22
C THR A 129 4.21 1.32 0.38
N GLY A 130 4.14 1.21 1.72
CA GLY A 130 3.11 0.42 2.39
C GLY A 130 1.70 0.87 2.01
N THR A 131 1.42 2.17 2.12
CA THR A 131 0.09 2.71 1.76
C THR A 131 -0.27 2.48 0.30
N LEU A 132 0.71 2.54 -0.61
CA LEU A 132 0.53 2.25 -2.03
C LEU A 132 0.18 0.79 -2.31
N LEU A 133 0.94 -0.14 -1.72
CA LEU A 133 0.71 -1.57 -1.87
C LEU A 133 -0.67 -1.97 -1.34
N TRP A 134 -1.06 -1.38 -0.21
CA TRP A 134 -2.41 -1.57 0.30
C TRP A 134 -3.48 -1.07 -0.67
N SER A 135 -3.25 0.08 -1.31
CA SER A 135 -4.19 0.58 -2.33
C SER A 135 -4.32 -0.37 -3.52
N LEU A 136 -3.23 -0.97 -3.99
CA LEU A 136 -3.26 -1.93 -5.09
C LEU A 136 -3.97 -3.24 -4.72
N VAL A 137 -3.69 -3.77 -3.54
CA VAL A 137 -4.34 -5.00 -3.04
C VAL A 137 -5.83 -4.77 -2.78
N SER A 138 -6.18 -3.62 -2.19
CA SER A 138 -7.59 -3.24 -1.98
C SER A 138 -8.33 -3.11 -3.31
N ASN A 139 -7.66 -2.63 -4.36
CA ASN A 139 -8.25 -2.54 -5.68
C ASN A 139 -8.61 -3.92 -6.25
N GLU A 140 -7.73 -4.91 -6.09
CA GLU A 140 -8.00 -6.30 -6.49
C GLU A 140 -9.18 -6.90 -5.72
N ILE A 141 -9.30 -6.61 -4.41
CA ILE A 141 -10.43 -7.08 -3.58
C ILE A 141 -11.77 -6.47 -4.02
N LEU A 142 -11.75 -5.25 -4.55
CA LEU A 142 -12.94 -4.50 -4.95
C LEU A 142 -13.35 -4.69 -6.42
N SER A 143 -12.49 -5.31 -7.24
CA SER A 143 -12.72 -5.56 -8.67
C SER A 143 -13.52 -6.83 -8.91
#